data_AF-A0ABD1VEM0-F1
#
_entry.id   AF-A0ABD1VEM0-F1
#
_cell.length_a   1.000
_cell.length_b   1.000
_cell.length_c   1.000
_cell.angle_alpha   90.00
_cell.angle_beta   90.00
_cell.angle_gamma   90.00
#
_symmetry.space_group_name_H-M   'P 1'
#
loop_
_entity.id
_entity.type
_entity.pdbx_description
1 polymer ?
#
loop_
_entity_poly.entity_id
_entity_poly.type
_entity_poly.pdbx_seq_one_letter_code
_entity_poly.pdbx_strand_id
1 'polypeptide(L)'
;MASLRVDNGHAVSKLQQEIVRPFKQTVRSYDMEARWFFGEQMPTFTEYLSNGLFSSSYYLMSAAALMGMKSAKKETYDWHWDNPKILKAACTMGRLRNDVASCERENKREHNILAIECYMKEQGVSKQEALEKFLEISEKAWIDMNEELLRLDVSRDILVRILNIARMTDSSYMHDIDGYTFPEQALKRQMLRTLVDPIII
;
A
#
# COMPACT_ATOMS: atom_id res chain seq x y z
N MET A 1 -44.04 6.44 14.22
CA MET A 1 -42.81 6.60 13.43
C MET A 1 -41.85 7.53 14.16
N ALA A 2 -40.99 7.00 15.02
CA ALA A 2 -39.88 7.76 15.59
C ALA A 2 -38.66 7.56 14.68
N SER A 3 -38.31 8.61 13.92
CA SER A 3 -37.09 8.64 13.10
C SER A 3 -35.88 8.72 14.03
N LEU A 4 -35.17 7.61 14.19
CA LEU A 4 -33.79 7.56 14.69
C LEU A 4 -32.89 8.27 13.67
N ARG A 5 -32.78 9.60 13.76
CA ARG A 5 -31.66 10.32 13.15
C ARG A 5 -30.44 10.03 14.00
N VAL A 6 -29.64 9.06 13.56
CA VAL A 6 -28.29 8.86 14.10
C VAL A 6 -27.45 10.05 13.66
N ASP A 7 -26.89 10.77 14.64
CA ASP A 7 -26.08 11.98 14.50
C ASP A 7 -24.69 11.65 13.91
N ASN A 8 -24.67 11.13 12.68
CA ASN A 8 -23.45 10.65 12.00
C ASN A 8 -22.51 11.79 11.57
N GLY A 9 -22.97 13.03 11.51
CA GLY A 9 -22.17 14.17 11.03
C GLY A 9 -20.99 14.54 11.94
N HIS A 10 -21.21 14.56 13.26
CA HIS A 10 -20.18 14.91 14.23
C HIS A 10 -19.15 13.80 14.48
N ALA A 11 -19.54 12.52 14.29
CA ALA A 11 -18.61 11.40 14.42
C ALA A 11 -17.67 11.29 13.22
N VAL A 12 -18.18 11.51 12.00
CA VAL A 12 -17.37 11.54 10.77
C VAL A 12 -16.34 12.67 10.82
N SER A 13 -16.68 13.85 11.35
CA SER A 13 -15.72 14.96 11.47
C SER A 13 -14.57 14.69 12.44
N LYS A 14 -14.78 13.84 13.46
CA LYS A 14 -13.71 13.43 14.39
C LYS A 14 -12.80 12.37 13.79
N LEU A 15 -13.36 11.36 13.11
CA LEU A 15 -12.55 10.33 12.44
C LEU A 15 -11.76 10.88 11.24
N GLN A 16 -12.20 11.98 10.64
CA GLN A 16 -11.40 12.72 9.64
C GLN A 16 -10.05 13.22 10.20
N GLN A 17 -9.93 13.45 11.50
CA GLN A 17 -8.65 13.84 12.09
C GLN A 17 -7.64 12.67 12.09
N GLU A 18 -8.14 11.44 12.13
CA GLU A 18 -7.30 10.23 12.16
C GLU A 18 -6.53 10.03 10.84
N ILE A 19 -7.02 10.55 9.71
CA ILE A 19 -6.32 10.48 8.42
C ILE A 19 -5.30 11.60 8.20
N VAL A 20 -5.33 12.68 9.00
CA VAL A 20 -4.40 13.80 8.87
C VAL A 20 -2.97 13.34 9.17
N ARG A 21 -2.80 12.47 10.16
CA ARG A 21 -1.50 11.92 10.55
C ARG A 21 -0.85 11.10 9.42
N PRO A 22 -1.48 10.04 8.88
CA PRO A 22 -0.89 9.29 7.77
C PRO A 22 -0.71 10.15 6.52
N PHE A 23 -1.62 11.10 6.24
CA PHE A 23 -1.44 12.03 5.12
C PHE A 23 -0.16 12.86 5.24
N LYS A 24 0.09 13.47 6.42
CA LYS A 24 1.33 14.22 6.67
C LYS A 24 2.58 13.35 6.52
N GLN A 25 2.53 12.08 6.92
CA GLN A 25 3.68 11.19 6.79
C GLN A 25 3.92 10.78 5.34
N THR A 26 2.88 10.51 4.56
CA THR A 26 3.00 10.27 3.11
C THR A 26 3.61 11.48 2.39
N VAL A 27 3.20 12.71 2.73
CA VAL A 27 3.79 13.92 2.13
C VAL A 27 5.26 14.09 2.52
N ARG A 28 5.63 13.83 3.77
CA ARG A 28 7.04 13.85 4.21
C ARG A 28 7.88 12.79 3.52
N SER A 29 7.32 11.61 3.28
CA SER A 29 8.04 10.56 2.54
C SER A 29 8.25 10.92 1.07
N TYR A 30 7.32 11.64 0.45
CA TYR A 30 7.52 12.19 -0.89
C TYR A 30 8.58 13.31 -0.92
N ASP A 31 8.63 14.17 0.10
CA ASP A 31 9.70 15.17 0.24
C ASP A 31 11.07 14.48 0.34
N MET A 32 11.18 13.39 1.10
CA MET A 32 12.40 12.59 1.19
C MET A 32 12.79 11.97 -0.16
N GLU A 33 11.84 11.39 -0.89
CA GLU A 33 12.10 10.86 -2.25
C GLU A 33 12.56 11.96 -3.22
N ALA A 34 11.96 13.14 -3.13
CA ALA A 34 12.37 14.29 -3.94
C ALA A 34 13.79 14.75 -3.62
N ARG A 35 14.17 14.77 -2.34
CA ARG A 35 15.54 15.09 -1.90
C ARG A 35 16.57 14.09 -2.45
N TRP A 36 16.27 12.80 -2.36
CA TRP A 36 17.10 11.76 -2.95
C TRP A 36 17.23 11.92 -4.48
N PHE A 37 16.14 12.26 -5.15
CA PHE A 37 16.13 12.54 -6.59
C PHE A 37 17.02 13.74 -6.97
N PHE A 38 17.00 14.83 -6.19
CA PHE A 38 17.77 16.05 -6.50
C PHE A 38 19.26 16.01 -6.10
N GLY A 39 19.78 14.85 -5.70
CA GLY A 39 21.22 14.67 -5.49
C GLY A 39 21.68 14.64 -4.04
N GLU A 40 20.80 14.32 -3.09
CA GLU A 40 21.25 13.79 -1.81
C GLU A 40 21.92 12.39 -2.00
N GLN A 41 22.68 11.94 -0.99
CA GLN A 41 23.34 10.64 -1.03
C GLN A 41 22.31 9.52 -1.22
N MET A 42 22.62 8.58 -2.11
CA MET A 42 21.82 7.37 -2.32
C MET A 42 21.59 6.64 -0.98
N PRO A 43 20.34 6.39 -0.57
CA PRO A 43 20.04 5.71 0.68
C PRO A 43 20.45 4.24 0.63
N THR A 44 20.61 3.63 1.80
CA THR A 44 20.61 2.16 1.90
C THR A 44 19.24 1.61 1.51
N PHE A 45 19.17 0.33 1.15
CA PHE A 45 17.89 -0.33 0.87
C PHE A 45 16.96 -0.30 2.09
N THR A 46 17.51 -0.44 3.30
CA THR A 46 16.73 -0.37 4.53
C THR A 46 16.12 1.02 4.75
N GLU A 47 16.88 2.10 4.53
CA GLU A 47 16.38 3.47 4.60
C GLU A 47 15.34 3.75 3.51
N TYR A 48 15.62 3.34 2.28
CA TYR A 48 14.67 3.43 1.17
C TYR A 48 13.36 2.75 1.54
N LEU A 49 13.41 1.49 1.97
CA LEU A 49 12.21 0.72 2.26
C LEU A 49 11.42 1.35 3.41
N SER A 50 12.08 1.78 4.47
CA SER A 50 11.46 2.47 5.61
C SER A 50 10.64 3.69 5.18
N ASN A 51 11.19 4.53 4.30
CA ASN A 51 10.47 5.66 3.72
C ASN A 51 9.38 5.21 2.74
N GLY A 52 9.72 4.22 1.91
CA GLY A 52 8.88 3.61 0.88
C GLY A 52 7.57 3.03 1.41
N LEU A 53 7.57 2.52 2.64
CA LEU A 53 6.33 2.05 3.29
C LEU A 53 5.30 3.20 3.40
N PHE A 54 5.73 4.44 3.67
CA PHE A 54 4.84 5.60 3.77
C PHE A 54 4.50 6.21 2.40
N SER A 55 5.48 6.26 1.47
CA SER A 55 5.27 6.82 0.13
C SER A 55 4.41 5.91 -0.76
N SER A 56 4.33 4.61 -0.45
CA SER A 56 3.36 3.68 -1.05
C SER A 56 1.90 4.10 -0.85
N SER A 57 1.63 5.07 0.05
CA SER A 57 0.31 5.56 0.46
C SER A 57 -0.58 4.55 1.17
N TYR A 58 -0.13 3.30 1.38
CA TYR A 58 -0.94 2.25 1.99
C TYR A 58 -1.44 2.58 3.40
N TYR A 59 -0.62 3.19 4.25
CA TYR A 59 -1.05 3.63 5.58
C TYR A 59 -2.21 4.64 5.48
N LEU A 60 -2.13 5.58 4.54
CA LEU A 60 -3.19 6.55 4.28
C LEU A 60 -4.44 5.88 3.70
N MET A 61 -4.28 5.06 2.65
CA MET A 61 -5.39 4.38 1.99
C MET A 61 -6.14 3.45 2.95
N SER A 62 -5.41 2.68 3.77
CA SER A 62 -6.03 1.81 4.76
C SER A 62 -6.75 2.59 5.86
N ALA A 63 -6.14 3.65 6.42
CA ALA A 63 -6.83 4.51 7.39
C ALA A 63 -8.09 5.16 6.79
N ALA A 64 -8.01 5.63 5.54
CA ALA A 64 -9.15 6.18 4.83
C ALA A 64 -10.23 5.13 4.55
N ALA A 65 -9.86 3.88 4.23
CA ALA A 65 -10.81 2.83 3.93
C ALA A 65 -11.54 2.28 5.17
N LEU A 66 -11.02 2.55 6.38
CA LEU A 66 -11.71 2.32 7.64
C LEU A 66 -12.76 3.41 7.91
N MET A 67 -12.65 4.57 7.26
CA MET A 67 -13.61 5.66 7.41
C MET A 67 -14.98 5.21 6.92
N GLY A 68 -15.99 5.36 7.76
CA GLY A 68 -17.37 4.93 7.47
C GLY A 68 -17.66 3.47 7.80
N MET A 69 -16.69 2.69 8.27
CA MET A 69 -16.95 1.37 8.82
C MET A 69 -17.50 1.50 10.25
N LYS A 70 -18.64 0.86 10.53
CA LYS A 70 -19.26 0.88 11.88
C LYS A 70 -18.37 0.26 12.97
N SER A 71 -17.50 -0.67 12.58
CA SER A 71 -16.52 -1.33 13.43
C SER A 71 -15.29 -0.47 13.73
N ALA A 72 -15.00 0.53 12.89
CA ALA A 72 -13.87 1.41 13.08
C ALA A 72 -14.17 2.46 14.15
N LYS A 73 -13.45 2.38 15.26
CA LYS A 73 -13.50 3.36 16.37
C LYS A 73 -12.11 3.95 16.57
N LYS A 74 -11.97 4.88 17.50
CA LYS A 74 -10.67 5.50 17.82
C LYS A 74 -9.60 4.44 18.12
N GLU A 75 -9.95 3.41 18.90
CA GLU A 75 -9.04 2.31 19.25
C GLU A 75 -8.57 1.52 18.02
N THR A 76 -9.37 1.48 16.95
CA THR A 76 -8.97 0.91 15.66
C THR A 76 -7.87 1.75 15.01
N TYR A 77 -7.97 3.07 15.07
CA TYR A 77 -6.97 3.98 14.52
C TYR A 77 -5.69 4.01 15.36
N ASP A 78 -5.81 3.92 16.69
CA ASP A 78 -4.67 3.74 17.58
C ASP A 78 -3.93 2.42 17.26
N TRP A 79 -4.67 1.30 17.18
CA TRP A 79 -4.11 0.00 16.77
C TRP A 79 -3.48 0.04 15.37
N HIS A 80 -4.14 0.70 14.41
CA HIS A 80 -3.62 0.87 13.05
C HIS A 80 -2.31 1.65 13.06
N TRP A 81 -2.24 2.71 13.87
CA TRP A 81 -1.06 3.55 13.97
C TRP A 81 0.10 2.90 14.71
N ASP A 82 -0.17 1.95 15.61
CA ASP A 82 0.84 1.09 16.23
C ASP A 82 1.53 0.14 15.22
N ASN A 83 1.18 0.26 13.94
CA ASN A 83 1.78 -0.43 12.80
C ASN A 83 1.73 -1.96 12.95
N PRO A 84 0.52 -2.54 12.99
CA PRO A 84 0.33 -3.96 13.22
C PRO A 84 0.94 -4.77 12.08
N LYS A 85 1.36 -6.01 12.37
CA LYS A 85 2.09 -6.88 11.43
C LYS A 85 1.35 -7.00 10.09
N ILE A 86 0.03 -7.16 10.08
CA ILE A 86 -0.79 -7.22 8.86
C ILE A 86 -0.64 -5.98 7.98
N LEU A 87 -0.64 -4.79 8.58
CA LEU A 87 -0.54 -3.53 7.86
C LEU A 87 0.86 -3.33 7.31
N LYS A 88 1.88 -3.56 8.15
CA LYS A 88 3.29 -3.51 7.72
C LYS A 88 3.54 -4.46 6.56
N ALA A 89 3.00 -5.69 6.63
CA ALA A 89 3.11 -6.67 5.57
C ALA A 89 2.41 -6.21 4.28
N ALA A 90 1.18 -5.68 4.37
CA ALA A 90 0.47 -5.12 3.23
C ALA A 90 1.25 -3.96 2.57
N CYS A 91 1.81 -3.04 3.37
CA CYS A 91 2.63 -1.94 2.86
C CYS A 91 3.91 -2.44 2.17
N THR A 92 4.62 -3.40 2.78
CA THR A 92 5.86 -3.96 2.23
C THR A 92 5.62 -4.61 0.88
N MET A 93 4.63 -5.49 0.79
CA MET A 93 4.31 -6.15 -0.48
C MET A 93 3.76 -5.13 -1.50
N GLY A 94 2.98 -4.14 -1.07
CA GLY A 94 2.55 -3.04 -1.93
C GLY A 94 3.70 -2.26 -2.58
N ARG A 95 4.66 -1.84 -1.75
CA ARG A 95 5.86 -1.10 -2.19
C ARG A 95 6.69 -1.94 -3.16
N LEU A 96 7.02 -3.17 -2.79
CA LEU A 96 7.92 -4.01 -3.59
C LEU A 96 7.28 -4.49 -4.90
N ARG A 97 5.98 -4.83 -4.90
CA ARG A 97 5.27 -5.16 -6.16
C ARG A 97 5.23 -3.96 -7.11
N ASN A 98 5.03 -2.75 -6.58
CA ASN A 98 5.12 -1.53 -7.40
C ASN A 98 6.54 -1.35 -7.95
N ASP A 99 7.58 -1.45 -7.12
CA ASP A 99 8.99 -1.31 -7.54
C ASP A 99 9.38 -2.31 -8.64
N VAL A 100 8.92 -3.56 -8.54
CA VAL A 100 9.14 -4.59 -9.56
C VAL A 100 8.45 -4.21 -10.87
N ALA A 101 7.15 -3.89 -10.81
CA ALA A 101 6.34 -3.58 -12.00
C ALA A 101 6.74 -2.27 -12.68
N SER A 102 7.29 -1.31 -11.93
CA SER A 102 7.75 -0.02 -12.44
C SER A 102 9.20 -0.02 -12.89
N CYS A 103 9.99 -1.04 -12.53
CA CYS A 103 11.44 -1.05 -12.65
C CYS A 103 11.94 -0.63 -14.04
N GLU A 104 11.45 -1.27 -15.11
CA GLU A 104 11.88 -0.98 -16.48
C GLU A 104 11.48 0.41 -16.97
N ARG A 105 10.36 0.96 -16.47
CA ARG A 105 9.92 2.31 -16.79
C ARG A 105 10.79 3.33 -16.07
N GLU A 106 11.05 3.11 -14.78
CA GLU A 106 11.72 4.08 -13.93
C GLU A 106 13.22 4.11 -14.17
N ASN A 107 13.82 3.00 -14.58
CA ASN A 107 15.21 2.93 -15.04
C ASN A 107 15.49 3.77 -16.30
N LYS A 108 14.45 4.20 -17.03
CA LYS A 108 14.61 5.10 -18.20
C LYS A 108 14.63 6.59 -17.82
N ARG A 109 14.36 6.93 -16.56
CA ARG A 109 14.38 8.30 -16.08
C ARG A 109 15.74 8.61 -15.49
N GLU A 110 16.35 9.68 -15.95
CA GLU A 110 17.59 10.19 -15.34
C GLU A 110 17.32 10.56 -13.87
N HIS A 111 18.25 10.20 -12.98
CA HIS A 111 18.26 10.57 -11.55
C HIS A 111 17.21 9.92 -10.63
N ASN A 112 16.47 8.91 -11.09
CA ASN A 112 15.60 8.15 -10.20
C ASN A 112 16.42 7.25 -9.26
N ILE A 113 16.19 7.35 -7.95
CA ILE A 113 16.70 6.38 -6.97
C ILE A 113 15.72 5.21 -6.91
N LEU A 114 16.11 4.08 -7.50
CA LEU A 114 15.27 2.88 -7.50
C LEU A 114 15.61 1.99 -6.31
N ALA A 115 14.58 1.41 -5.69
CA ALA A 115 14.72 0.37 -4.67
C ALA A 115 15.75 -0.70 -5.06
N ILE A 116 15.67 -1.12 -6.32
CA ILE A 116 16.51 -2.17 -6.88
C ILE A 116 17.99 -1.76 -6.94
N GLU A 117 18.28 -0.51 -7.28
CA GLU A 117 19.65 -0.02 -7.34
C GLU A 117 20.25 0.13 -5.94
N CYS A 118 19.46 0.59 -4.97
CA CYS A 118 19.86 0.61 -3.57
C CYS A 118 20.23 -0.80 -3.10
N TYR A 119 19.40 -1.80 -3.42
CA TYR A 119 19.64 -3.20 -3.04
C TYR A 119 20.86 -3.80 -3.74
N MET A 120 20.98 -3.63 -5.06
CA MET A 120 22.12 -4.12 -5.84
C MET A 120 23.44 -3.55 -5.34
N LYS A 121 23.48 -2.24 -5.05
CA LYS A 121 24.68 -1.57 -4.54
C LYS A 121 25.07 -2.04 -3.15
N GLU A 122 24.08 -2.24 -2.27
CA GLU A 122 24.32 -2.66 -0.89
C GLU A 122 24.77 -4.13 -0.80
N GLN A 123 24.16 -5.01 -1.60
CA GLN A 123 24.39 -6.46 -1.51
C GLN A 123 25.38 -6.99 -2.56
N GLY A 124 25.77 -6.17 -3.55
CA GLY A 124 26.69 -6.58 -4.62
C GLY A 124 26.10 -7.62 -5.57
N VAL A 125 24.78 -7.61 -5.77
CA VAL A 125 24.04 -8.60 -6.59
C VAL A 125 23.59 -8.02 -7.92
N SER A 126 23.22 -8.90 -8.85
CA SER A 126 22.62 -8.52 -10.12
C SER A 126 21.19 -7.99 -9.97
N LYS A 127 20.71 -7.32 -11.02
CA LYS A 127 19.32 -6.83 -11.11
C LYS A 127 18.31 -7.97 -10.95
N GLN A 128 18.57 -9.11 -11.61
CA GLN A 128 17.68 -10.27 -11.57
C GLN A 128 17.57 -10.84 -10.16
N GLU A 129 18.70 -11.03 -9.47
CA GLU A 129 18.73 -11.50 -8.07
C GLU A 129 17.99 -10.53 -7.13
N ALA A 130 18.11 -9.22 -7.36
CA ALA A 130 17.39 -8.21 -6.60
C ALA A 130 15.85 -8.28 -6.82
N LEU A 131 15.40 -8.44 -8.08
CA LEU A 131 13.97 -8.62 -8.39
C LEU A 131 13.41 -9.88 -7.74
N GLU A 132 14.11 -11.01 -7.88
CA GLU A 132 13.73 -12.27 -7.24
C GLU A 132 13.62 -12.13 -5.73
N LYS A 133 14.56 -11.39 -5.11
CA LYS A 133 14.48 -11.14 -3.67
C LYS A 133 13.28 -10.29 -3.28
N PHE A 134 12.90 -9.30 -4.07
CA PHE A 134 11.72 -8.47 -3.78
C PHE A 134 10.42 -9.27 -3.89
N LEU A 135 10.35 -10.19 -4.85
CA LEU A 135 9.23 -11.13 -4.98
C LEU A 135 9.16 -12.09 -3.78
N GLU A 136 10.29 -12.65 -3.35
CA GLU A 136 10.38 -13.51 -2.16
C GLU A 136 9.90 -12.77 -0.89
N ILE A 137 10.34 -11.52 -0.68
CA ILE A 137 9.89 -10.71 0.45
C ILE A 137 8.39 -10.42 0.36
N SER A 138 7.87 -10.19 -0.84
CA SER A 138 6.44 -9.94 -1.08
C SER A 138 5.59 -11.18 -0.77
N GLU A 139 6.05 -12.38 -1.16
CA GLU A 139 5.39 -13.65 -0.84
C GLU A 139 5.37 -13.91 0.68
N LYS A 140 6.49 -13.64 1.36
CA LYS A 140 6.54 -13.74 2.82
C LYS A 140 5.57 -12.79 3.50
N ALA A 141 5.48 -11.54 3.03
CA ALA A 141 4.51 -10.58 3.54
C ALA A 141 3.06 -11.05 3.30
N TRP A 142 2.79 -11.78 2.21
CA TRP A 142 1.48 -12.39 1.98
C TRP A 142 1.15 -13.48 3.02
N ILE A 143 2.13 -14.32 3.36
CA ILE A 143 2.01 -15.33 4.43
C ILE A 143 1.76 -14.64 5.78
N ASP A 144 2.52 -13.59 6.10
CA ASP A 144 2.36 -12.82 7.34
C ASP A 144 0.94 -12.23 7.47
N MET A 145 0.35 -11.73 6.38
CA MET A 145 -1.04 -11.27 6.40
C MET A 145 -2.03 -12.41 6.64
N ASN A 146 -1.81 -13.58 6.04
CA ASN A 146 -2.68 -14.74 6.23
C ASN A 146 -2.68 -15.23 7.68
N GLU A 147 -1.52 -15.22 8.35
CA GLU A 147 -1.41 -15.53 9.78
C GLU A 147 -2.19 -14.52 10.63
N GLU A 148 -2.05 -13.23 10.33
CA GLU A 148 -2.71 -12.17 11.09
C GLU A 148 -4.24 -12.15 10.92
N LEU A 149 -4.79 -12.80 9.88
CA LEU A 149 -6.24 -13.02 9.74
C LEU A 149 -6.82 -13.99 10.77
N LEU A 150 -5.97 -14.73 11.50
CA LEU A 150 -6.37 -15.65 12.57
C LEU A 150 -6.53 -14.94 13.93
N ARG A 151 -6.20 -13.66 14.02
CA ARG A 151 -6.38 -12.85 15.23
C ARG A 151 -7.84 -12.76 15.66
N LEU A 152 -8.02 -12.70 16.98
CA LEU A 152 -9.34 -12.60 17.63
C LEU A 152 -9.55 -11.28 18.38
N ASP A 153 -8.48 -10.51 18.58
CA ASP A 153 -8.48 -9.24 19.32
C ASP A 153 -8.86 -8.03 18.44
N VAL A 154 -8.96 -8.21 17.13
CA VAL A 154 -9.36 -7.19 16.14
C VAL A 154 -10.54 -7.71 15.33
N SER A 155 -11.48 -6.82 14.99
CA SER A 155 -12.63 -7.19 14.19
C SER A 155 -12.22 -7.72 12.82
N ARG A 156 -12.81 -8.84 12.39
CA ARG A 156 -12.48 -9.50 11.12
C ARG A 156 -12.70 -8.59 9.92
N ASP A 157 -13.71 -7.72 9.93
CA ASP A 157 -13.97 -6.80 8.82
C ASP A 157 -12.88 -5.73 8.66
N ILE A 158 -12.25 -5.26 9.76
CA ILE A 158 -11.08 -4.38 9.73
C ILE A 158 -9.89 -5.10 9.08
N LEU A 159 -9.61 -6.34 9.49
CA LEU A 159 -8.50 -7.12 8.92
C LEU A 159 -8.72 -7.42 7.43
N VAL A 160 -9.94 -7.81 7.05
CA VAL A 160 -10.33 -8.05 5.64
C VAL A 160 -10.24 -6.77 4.81
N ARG A 161 -10.51 -5.60 5.40
CA ARG A 161 -10.34 -4.32 4.70
C ARG A 161 -8.89 -4.09 4.29
N ILE A 162 -7.93 -4.33 5.18
CA ILE A 162 -6.49 -4.23 4.90
C ILE A 162 -6.08 -5.27 3.85
N LEU A 163 -6.53 -6.52 4.00
CA LEU A 163 -6.28 -7.59 3.03
C LEU A 163 -6.80 -7.25 1.62
N ASN A 164 -7.96 -6.61 1.51
CA ASN A 164 -8.51 -6.24 0.20
C ASN A 164 -7.71 -5.14 -0.49
N ILE A 165 -7.07 -4.24 0.26
CA ILE A 165 -6.12 -3.26 -0.31
C ILE A 165 -4.90 -3.99 -0.87
N ALA A 166 -4.39 -4.99 -0.13
CA ALA A 166 -3.31 -5.85 -0.61
C ALA A 166 -3.70 -6.59 -1.91
N ARG A 167 -4.90 -7.18 -1.98
CA ARG A 167 -5.42 -7.86 -3.19
C ARG A 167 -5.60 -6.93 -4.40
N MET A 168 -6.01 -5.68 -4.15
CA MET A 168 -6.13 -4.67 -5.20
C MET A 168 -4.77 -4.39 -5.83
N THR A 169 -3.71 -4.30 -5.04
CA THR A 169 -2.34 -4.14 -5.56
C THR A 169 -1.88 -5.35 -6.33
N ASP A 170 -2.08 -6.55 -5.81
CA ASP A 170 -1.72 -7.77 -6.53
C ASP A 170 -2.41 -7.82 -7.91
N SER A 171 -3.69 -7.42 -7.96
CA SER A 171 -4.44 -7.29 -9.22
C SER A 171 -3.93 -6.16 -10.12
N SER A 172 -3.50 -5.04 -9.55
CA SER A 172 -3.01 -3.86 -10.27
C SER A 172 -1.61 -4.05 -10.85
N TYR A 173 -0.78 -4.87 -10.20
CA TYR A 173 0.58 -5.21 -10.61
C TYR A 173 0.70 -6.66 -11.08
N MET A 174 -0.41 -7.20 -11.60
CA MET A 174 -0.46 -8.57 -12.11
C MET A 174 0.49 -8.71 -13.31
N HIS A 175 1.19 -9.84 -13.36
CA HIS A 175 2.23 -10.11 -14.38
C HIS A 175 3.35 -9.06 -14.43
N ASP A 176 3.60 -8.39 -13.31
CA ASP A 176 4.66 -7.39 -13.16
C ASP A 176 4.48 -6.19 -14.12
N ILE A 177 3.22 -5.86 -14.44
CA ILE A 177 2.83 -4.71 -15.25
C ILE A 177 2.21 -3.65 -14.34
N ASP A 178 2.60 -2.38 -14.47
CA ASP A 178 1.92 -1.28 -13.81
C ASP A 178 0.56 -0.98 -14.46
N GLY A 179 -0.44 -1.78 -14.08
CA GLY A 179 -1.82 -1.67 -14.54
C GLY A 179 -2.56 -0.46 -13.98
N TYR A 180 -2.06 0.18 -12.91
CA TYR A 180 -2.65 1.41 -12.39
C TYR A 180 -2.32 2.59 -13.30
N THR A 181 -1.06 2.73 -13.69
CA THR A 181 -0.60 3.76 -14.63
C THR A 181 -1.04 3.44 -16.07
N PHE A 182 -1.02 2.16 -16.46
CA PHE A 182 -1.36 1.70 -17.80
C PHE A 182 -2.54 0.70 -17.77
N PRO A 183 -3.78 1.18 -17.52
CA PRO A 183 -4.95 0.31 -17.31
C PRO A 183 -5.30 -0.55 -18.52
N GLU A 184 -4.99 -0.08 -19.74
CA GLU A 184 -5.17 -0.85 -20.98
C GLU A 184 -4.40 -2.19 -20.97
N GLN A 185 -3.28 -2.27 -20.24
CA GLN A 185 -2.42 -3.44 -20.22
C GLN A 185 -2.84 -4.49 -19.18
N ALA A 186 -3.69 -4.13 -18.20
CA ALA A 186 -4.10 -5.05 -17.14
C ALA A 186 -5.54 -4.82 -16.63
N LEU A 187 -5.84 -3.63 -16.08
CA LEU A 187 -7.07 -3.41 -15.30
C LEU A 187 -8.34 -3.15 -16.12
N LYS A 188 -8.24 -2.62 -17.35
CA LYS A 188 -9.41 -2.20 -18.14
C LYS A 188 -10.43 -3.31 -18.33
N ARG A 189 -9.98 -4.53 -18.65
CA ARG A 189 -10.86 -5.68 -18.85
C ARG A 189 -11.64 -6.03 -17.57
N GLN A 190 -10.98 -5.94 -16.41
CA GLN A 190 -11.63 -6.21 -15.13
C GLN A 190 -12.63 -5.10 -14.78
N MET A 191 -12.29 -3.83 -15.04
CA MET A 191 -13.18 -2.70 -14.82
C MET A 191 -14.46 -2.81 -15.66
N LEU A 192 -14.34 -3.12 -16.95
CA LEU A 192 -15.50 -3.29 -17.83
C LEU A 192 -16.42 -4.39 -17.31
N ARG A 193 -15.87 -5.57 -17.00
CA ARG A 193 -16.64 -6.72 -16.50
C ARG A 193 -17.30 -6.52 -15.14
N THR A 194 -16.78 -5.61 -14.33
CA THR A 194 -17.25 -5.42 -12.94
C THR A 194 -18.19 -4.22 -12.81
N LEU A 195 -17.98 -3.18 -13.62
CA LEU A 195 -18.63 -1.87 -13.45
C LEU A 195 -19.49 -1.45 -14.66
N VAL A 196 -19.34 -2.09 -15.83
CA VAL A 196 -20.01 -1.69 -17.07
C VAL A 196 -20.88 -2.80 -17.62
N ASP A 197 -20.30 -3.97 -17.84
CA ASP A 197 -20.98 -5.10 -18.48
C ASP A 197 -21.85 -5.83 -17.46
N PRO A 198 -23.18 -5.89 -17.66
CA PRO A 198 -24.05 -6.66 -16.78
C PRO A 198 -23.82 -8.16 -16.98
N ILE A 199 -24.06 -8.94 -15.93
CA ILE A 199 -24.18 -10.39 -16.06
C ILE A 199 -25.48 -10.65 -16.82
N ILE A 200 -25.38 -11.25 -18.02
CA ILE A 200 -26.54 -11.70 -18.78
C ILE A 200 -27.06 -12.96 -18.09
N ILE A 201 -28.32 -12.90 -17.63
CA ILE A 201 -29.05 -13.98 -16.95
C ILE A 201 -30.10 -14.53 -17.90
#